data_AF-A0A354CWR5-F1
#
_entry.id   AF-A0A354CWR5-F1
#
_cell.length_a   1.000
_cell.length_b   1.000
_cell.length_c   1.000
_cell.angle_alpha   90.00
_cell.angle_beta   90.00
_cell.angle_gamma   90.00
#
_symmetry.space_group_name_H-M   'P 1'
#
loop_
_entity.id
_entity.type
_entity.pdbx_description
1 polymer ?
#
loop_
_entity_poly.entity_id
_entity_poly.type
_entity_poly.pdbx_seq_one_letter_code
_entity_poly.pdbx_strand_id
1 'polypeptide(L)'
;MARMTLSTKPRVGFLGLGTMGAPMAANLARAGFPLVVWNRTAAKMEPLLKLGAKAGRSPAHVASEVEAVVTMVSRPDDVEQVVLGADGVIEGIQP
;
A
#
# COMPACT_ATOMS: atom_id res chain seq x y z
N MET A 1 21.41 -24.87 19.53
CA MET A 1 21.29 -24.62 18.07
C MET A 1 20.33 -23.47 17.86
N ALA A 2 20.84 -22.30 17.46
CA ALA A 2 20.05 -21.09 17.33
C ALA A 2 19.14 -21.18 16.10
N ARG A 3 17.83 -21.01 16.30
CA ARG A 3 16.85 -20.90 15.22
C ARG A 3 17.08 -19.52 14.56
N MET A 4 17.73 -19.48 13.41
CA MET A 4 17.74 -18.30 12.55
C MET A 4 16.29 -18.02 12.13
N THR A 5 15.60 -17.12 12.84
CA THR A 5 14.36 -16.54 12.34
C THR A 5 14.71 -15.65 11.15
N LEU A 6 14.50 -16.16 9.94
CA LEU A 6 14.36 -15.31 8.76
C LEU A 6 13.21 -14.35 9.06
N SER A 7 13.53 -13.10 9.40
CA SER A 7 12.51 -12.06 9.61
C SER A 7 11.90 -11.73 8.25
N THR A 8 10.75 -12.32 7.96
CA THR A 8 9.94 -11.97 6.80
C THR A 8 9.40 -10.57 7.00
N LYS A 9 9.78 -9.62 6.13
CA LYS A 9 9.27 -8.25 6.17
C LYS A 9 7.76 -8.26 6.08
N PRO A 10 7.04 -7.45 6.89
CA PRO A 10 5.59 -7.39 6.82
C PRO A 10 5.16 -6.89 5.45
N ARG A 11 4.02 -7.37 4.97
CA ARG A 11 3.44 -6.87 3.73
C ARG A 11 2.77 -5.52 3.99
N VAL A 12 3.07 -4.53 3.14
CA VAL A 12 2.62 -3.15 3.30
C VAL A 12 1.72 -2.73 2.14
N GLY A 13 0.59 -2.13 2.48
CA GLY A 13 -0.31 -1.42 1.58
C GLY A 13 0.13 0.02 1.42
N PHE A 14 0.18 0.54 0.20
CA PHE A 14 0.48 1.96 -0.05
C PHE A 14 -0.60 2.62 -0.91
N LEU A 15 -1.33 3.57 -0.33
CA LEU A 15 -2.45 4.26 -0.95
C LEU A 15 -2.08 5.70 -1.27
N GLY A 16 -2.07 6.04 -2.56
CA GLY A 16 -1.69 7.37 -3.05
C GLY A 16 -0.25 7.41 -3.56
N LEU A 17 -0.12 7.55 -4.88
CA LEU A 17 1.17 7.50 -5.60
C LEU A 17 1.44 8.84 -6.30
N GLY A 18 1.30 9.93 -5.55
CA GLY A 18 1.65 11.28 -5.98
C GLY A 18 3.15 11.56 -5.87
N THR A 19 3.53 12.85 -5.91
CA THR A 19 4.91 13.32 -5.84
C THR A 19 5.68 12.76 -4.64
N MET A 20 5.02 12.67 -3.47
CA MET A 20 5.62 12.11 -2.25
C MET A 20 5.43 10.59 -2.15
N GLY A 21 4.23 10.09 -2.42
CA GLY A 21 3.91 8.67 -2.20
C GLY A 21 4.68 7.72 -3.12
N ALA A 22 4.87 8.07 -4.39
CA ALA A 22 5.56 7.21 -5.35
C ALA A 22 7.04 6.90 -4.96
N PRO A 23 7.91 7.87 -4.63
CA PRO A 23 9.27 7.57 -4.20
C PRO A 23 9.31 6.83 -2.85
N MET A 24 8.38 7.10 -1.93
CA MET A 24 8.28 6.37 -0.66
C MET A 24 7.95 4.88 -0.88
N ALA A 25 6.92 4.59 -1.68
CA ALA A 25 6.57 3.22 -2.05
C ALA A 25 7.71 2.52 -2.81
N ALA A 26 8.40 3.23 -3.70
CA ALA A 26 9.54 2.66 -4.42
C ALA A 26 10.70 2.30 -3.49
N ASN A 27 10.94 3.09 -2.43
CA ASN A 27 11.95 2.76 -1.41
C ASN A 27 11.58 1.51 -0.62
N LEU A 28 10.30 1.35 -0.25
CA LEU A 28 9.83 0.12 0.40
C LEU A 28 10.02 -1.11 -0.51
N ALA A 29 9.70 -0.99 -1.81
CA ALA A 29 9.90 -2.06 -2.79
C ALA A 29 11.37 -2.45 -2.90
N ARG A 30 12.26 -1.46 -3.09
CA ARG A 30 13.72 -1.68 -3.19
C ARG A 30 14.32 -2.25 -1.91
N ALA A 31 13.75 -1.89 -0.76
CA ALA A 31 14.13 -2.47 0.52
C ALA A 31 13.60 -3.89 0.72
N GLY A 32 12.85 -4.46 -0.23
CA GLY A 32 12.36 -5.84 -0.20
C GLY A 32 11.08 -6.05 0.62
N PHE A 33 10.32 -5.00 0.93
CA PHE A 33 8.98 -5.17 1.52
C PHE A 33 8.03 -5.71 0.44
N PRO A 34 7.24 -6.77 0.73
CA PRO A 34 6.12 -7.14 -0.12
C PRO A 34 5.11 -5.99 -0.15
N LEU A 35 4.81 -5.46 -1.33
CA LEU A 35 3.94 -4.29 -1.48
C LEU A 35 2.66 -4.60 -2.25
N VAL A 36 1.55 -4.03 -1.75
CA VAL A 36 0.31 -3.86 -2.52
C VAL A 36 0.05 -2.36 -2.64
N VAL A 37 -0.02 -1.84 -3.86
CA VAL A 37 -0.19 -0.40 -4.09
C VAL A 37 -1.53 -0.10 -4.73
N TRP A 38 -2.12 1.04 -4.39
CA TRP A 38 -3.32 1.52 -5.06
C TRP A 38 -3.26 3.04 -5.23
N ASN A 39 -3.81 3.51 -6.34
CA ASN A 39 -4.01 4.92 -6.62
C ASN A 39 -5.25 5.11 -7.49
N ARG A 40 -6.02 6.18 -7.25
CA ARG A 40 -7.24 6.53 -8.02
C ARG A 40 -7.00 6.52 -9.54
N THR A 41 -5.87 7.07 -9.98
CA THR A 41 -5.40 6.96 -11.36
C THR A 41 -4.52 5.71 -11.49
N ALA A 42 -5.04 4.65 -12.10
CA ALA A 42 -4.38 3.35 -12.15
C ALA A 42 -2.98 3.37 -12.79
N ALA A 43 -2.80 4.16 -13.86
CA ALA A 43 -1.50 4.27 -14.55
C ALA A 43 -0.34 4.71 -13.65
N LYS A 44 -0.62 5.41 -12.52
CA LYS A 44 0.43 5.80 -11.56
C LYS A 44 1.03 4.61 -10.79
N MET A 45 0.40 3.43 -10.84
CA MET A 45 0.92 2.22 -10.22
C MET A 45 2.02 1.56 -11.06
N GLU A 46 2.03 1.76 -12.38
CA GLU A 46 2.92 1.03 -13.30
C GLU A 46 4.40 1.03 -12.91
N PRO A 47 5.01 2.15 -12.47
CA PRO A 47 6.42 2.14 -12.07
C PRO A 47 6.70 1.24 -10.86
N LEU A 48 5.74 1.10 -9.94
CA LEU A 48 5.85 0.27 -8.74
C LEU A 48 5.61 -1.21 -9.09
N LEU A 49 4.72 -1.49 -10.03
CA LEU A 49 4.51 -2.87 -10.54
C LEU A 49 5.80 -3.40 -11.19
N LYS A 50 6.53 -2.55 -11.93
CA LYS A 50 7.86 -2.88 -12.47
C LYS A 50 8.91 -3.16 -11.39
N LEU A 51 8.70 -2.67 -10.17
CA LEU A 51 9.54 -2.94 -8.99
C LEU A 51 9.04 -4.16 -8.17
N GLY A 52 8.04 -4.90 -8.65
CA GLY A 52 7.52 -6.10 -8.00
C GLY A 52 6.37 -5.86 -7.02
N ALA A 53 5.81 -4.65 -6.95
CA ALA A 53 4.59 -4.42 -6.20
C ALA A 53 3.37 -5.10 -6.87
N LYS A 54 2.35 -5.44 -6.09
CA LYS A 54 1.05 -5.90 -6.58
C LYS A 54 0.07 -4.74 -6.68
N ALA A 55 -0.83 -4.77 -7.66
CA ALA A 55 -1.91 -3.78 -7.78
C ALA A 55 -3.10 -4.14 -6.88
N GLY A 56 -3.50 -3.20 -6.02
CA GLY A 56 -4.78 -3.23 -5.34
C GLY A 56 -5.92 -2.83 -6.28
N ARG A 57 -7.16 -3.23 -5.93
CA ARG A 57 -8.37 -2.90 -6.72
C ARG A 57 -9.11 -1.71 -6.10
N SER A 58 -9.05 -1.61 -4.78
CA SER A 58 -9.59 -0.54 -3.94
C SER A 58 -8.77 -0.42 -2.65
N PRO A 59 -8.91 0.66 -1.86
CA PRO A 59 -8.36 0.74 -0.51
C PRO A 59 -8.72 -0.44 0.39
N ALA A 60 -9.98 -0.90 0.38
CA ALA A 60 -10.44 -2.09 1.11
C ALA A 60 -9.68 -3.36 0.69
N HIS A 61 -9.54 -3.60 -0.64
CA HIS A 61 -8.78 -4.74 -1.13
C HIS A 61 -7.31 -4.67 -0.76
N VAL A 62 -6.70 -3.48 -0.72
CA VAL A 62 -5.33 -3.35 -0.20
C VAL A 62 -5.29 -3.71 1.28
N ALA A 63 -6.19 -3.17 2.09
CA ALA A 63 -6.22 -3.40 3.52
C ALA A 63 -6.41 -4.88 3.90
N SER A 64 -7.20 -5.64 3.12
CA SER A 64 -7.43 -7.08 3.36
C SER A 64 -6.22 -7.96 3.06
N GLU A 65 -5.25 -7.45 2.30
CA GLU A 65 -4.11 -8.23 1.81
C GLU A 65 -2.83 -8.00 2.61
N VAL A 66 -2.80 -7.03 3.54
CA VAL A 66 -1.57 -6.47 4.13
C VAL A 66 -1.65 -6.34 5.65
N GLU A 67 -0.50 -6.23 6.31
CA GLU A 67 -0.40 -6.07 7.77
C GLU A 67 -0.40 -4.60 8.20
N ALA A 68 0.00 -3.69 7.31
CA ALA A 68 0.00 -2.27 7.56
C ALA A 68 -0.36 -1.48 6.30
N VAL A 69 -1.15 -0.42 6.45
CA VAL A 69 -1.52 0.49 5.37
C VAL A 69 -0.87 1.86 5.61
N VAL A 70 -0.22 2.38 4.57
CA VAL A 70 0.28 3.76 4.51
C VAL A 70 -0.57 4.54 3.51
N THR A 71 -1.04 5.72 3.91
CA THR A 71 -1.77 6.64 3.03
C THR A 71 -0.94 7.91 2.79
N MET A 72 -0.95 8.40 1.55
CA MET A 72 -0.25 9.63 1.15
C MET A 72 -1.02 10.33 0.04
N VAL A 73 -2.01 11.13 0.44
CA VAL A 73 -2.96 11.82 -0.44
C VAL A 73 -2.94 13.34 -0.19
N SER A 74 -3.53 14.11 -1.11
CA SER A 74 -3.29 15.56 -1.19
C SER A 74 -4.13 16.41 -0.23
N ARG A 75 -5.36 15.98 0.07
CA ARG A 75 -6.33 16.77 0.86
C ARG A 75 -6.97 15.94 1.98
N PRO A 76 -7.46 16.59 3.05
CA PRO A 76 -8.21 15.92 4.11
C PRO A 76 -9.37 15.07 3.58
N ASP A 77 -10.17 15.60 2.64
CA ASP A 77 -11.30 14.86 2.05
C ASP A 77 -10.86 13.59 1.31
N ASP A 78 -9.67 13.59 0.71
CA ASP A 78 -9.12 12.38 0.08
C ASP A 78 -8.75 11.32 1.14
N VAL A 79 -8.32 11.73 2.34
CA VAL A 79 -8.04 10.82 3.45
C VAL A 79 -9.34 10.18 3.91
N GLU A 80 -10.37 11.00 4.16
CA GLU A 80 -11.69 10.51 4.59
C GLU A 80 -12.28 9.54 3.56
N GLN A 81 -12.21 9.88 2.27
CA GLN A 81 -12.67 8.98 1.20
C GLN A 81 -11.92 7.65 1.17
N VAL A 82 -10.59 7.68 1.26
CA VAL A 82 -9.76 6.45 1.18
C VAL A 82 -9.92 5.59 2.43
N VAL A 83 -10.15 6.19 3.60
CA VAL A 83 -10.23 5.46 4.88
C VAL A 83 -11.65 5.02 5.20
N LEU A 84 -12.62 5.93 5.11
CA LEU A 84 -14.00 5.78 5.59
C LEU A 84 -15.07 5.74 4.48
N GLY A 85 -14.70 6.09 3.25
CA GLY A 85 -15.61 6.00 2.10
C GLY A 85 -15.92 4.56 1.69
N ALA A 86 -16.83 4.41 0.73
CA ALA A 86 -17.12 3.10 0.12
C ALA A 86 -15.85 2.47 -0.47
N ASP A 87 -15.67 1.17 -0.23
CA ASP A 87 -14.44 0.44 -0.53
C ASP A 87 -13.18 1.03 0.15
N GLY A 88 -13.37 1.72 1.27
CA GLY A 88 -12.33 2.33 2.09
C GLY A 88 -11.52 1.33 2.91
N VAL A 89 -10.40 1.78 3.48
CA VAL A 89 -9.51 0.94 4.32
C VAL A 89 -10.28 0.22 5.44
N ILE A 90 -11.24 0.91 6.06
CA ILE A 90 -12.00 0.37 7.20
C ILE A 90 -12.79 -0.90 6.87
N GLU A 91 -13.16 -1.11 5.61
CA GLU A 91 -13.93 -2.28 5.18
C GLU A 91 -13.06 -3.52 4.97
N GLY A 92 -11.74 -3.34 4.83
CA GLY A 92 -10.80 -4.44 4.56
C GLY A 92 -9.79 -4.72 5.68
N ILE A 93 -9.57 -3.79 6.60
CA ILE A 93 -8.56 -3.93 7.66
C ILE A 93 -8.85 -5.12 8.58
N GLN A 94 -7.82 -5.90 8.90
CA GLN A 94 -7.91 -7.08 9.78
C GLN A 94 -7.19 -6.83 11.12
N PRO A 95 -7.62 -7.49 12.22
CA PRO A 95 -6.98 -7.39 13.53
C PRO A 95 -5.54 -7.93 13.58
#